data_AF-A0AA96GAM8-F1
#
_entry.id   AF-A0AA96GAM8-F1
#
_cell.length_a   1.000
_cell.length_b   1.000
_cell.length_c   1.000
_cell.angle_alpha   90.00
_cell.angle_beta   90.00
_cell.angle_gamma   90.00
#
_symmetry.space_group_name_H-M   'P 1'
#
loop_
_entity.id
_entity.type
_entity.pdbx_description
1 polymer ?
#
loop_
_entity_poly.entity_id
_entity_poly.type
_entity_poly.pdbx_seq_one_letter_code
_entity_poly.pdbx_strand_id
1 'polypeptide(L)'
;MGLLSVLEALYGSPMEKLVGNLPPPDDILEALILEKGTMGAPLSNVKAYEKGEWLQLKSLQLTPGTIREFYVQAIDWANHFSPMIDEPA
;
A
#
# COMPACT_ATOMS: atom_id res chain seq x y z
N MET A 1 -2.12 1.71 1.65
CA MET A 1 -0.71 1.56 1.25
C MET A 1 -0.48 0.44 0.25
N GLY A 2 -1.03 -0.78 0.44
CA GLY A 2 -0.97 -1.85 -0.60
C GLY A 2 -1.76 -1.51 -1.87
N LEU A 3 -3.00 -1.05 -1.72
CA LEU A 3 -3.87 -0.68 -2.84
C LEU A 3 -3.25 0.34 -3.81
N LEU A 4 -2.48 1.32 -3.30
CA LEU A 4 -1.79 2.31 -4.13
C LEU A 4 -0.63 1.71 -4.93
N SER A 5 0.13 0.75 -4.38
CA SER A 5 1.16 0.04 -5.14
C SER A 5 0.58 -0.83 -6.27
N VAL A 6 -0.66 -1.30 -6.11
CA VAL A 6 -1.39 -2.05 -7.14
C VAL A 6 -1.92 -1.12 -8.23
N LEU A 7 -2.12 0.19 -7.97
CA LEU A 7 -2.52 1.15 -9.00
C LEU A 7 -1.49 1.24 -10.13
N GLU A 8 -0.19 1.16 -9.86
CA GLU A 8 0.82 1.14 -10.93
C GLU A 8 0.64 -0.09 -11.85
N ALA A 9 0.36 -1.26 -11.28
CA ALA A 9 0.10 -2.47 -12.04
C ALA A 9 -1.24 -2.43 -12.80
N LEU A 10 -2.27 -1.79 -12.25
CA LEU A 10 -3.59 -1.65 -12.87
C LEU A 10 -3.62 -0.60 -13.98
N TYR A 11 -2.95 0.54 -13.79
CA TYR A 11 -2.95 1.67 -14.72
C TYR A 11 -1.75 1.66 -15.68
N GLY A 12 -0.81 0.71 -15.52
CA GLY A 12 0.37 0.57 -16.38
C GLY A 12 1.24 1.83 -16.43
N SER A 13 1.17 2.66 -15.39
CA SER A 13 1.82 3.97 -15.33
C SER A 13 2.63 4.10 -14.05
N PRO A 14 3.85 4.68 -14.13
CA PRO A 14 4.72 4.82 -12.97
C PRO A 14 4.05 5.67 -11.88
N MET A 15 4.29 5.31 -10.61
CA MET A 15 3.61 5.89 -9.45
C MET A 15 3.66 7.42 -9.45
N GLU A 16 4.80 8.01 -9.83
CA GLU A 16 5.04 9.46 -9.91
C GLU A 16 4.03 10.17 -10.81
N LYS A 17 3.55 9.51 -11.87
CA LYS A 17 2.52 10.06 -12.76
C LYS A 17 1.11 9.90 -12.19
N LEU A 18 0.87 8.88 -11.38
CA LEU A 18 -0.43 8.60 -10.77
C LEU A 18 -0.70 9.52 -9.56
N VAL A 19 0.32 9.81 -8.75
CA VAL A 19 0.23 10.76 -7.62
C VAL A 19 0.35 12.23 -8.04
N GLY A 20 0.61 12.56 -9.31
CA GLY A 20 0.62 13.96 -9.76
C GLY A 20 -0.74 14.67 -9.65
N ASN A 21 -1.84 13.92 -9.63
CA ASN A 21 -3.22 14.43 -9.60
C ASN A 21 -3.90 14.34 -8.23
N LEU A 22 -3.25 13.70 -7.27
CA LEU A 22 -3.74 13.56 -5.89
C LEU A 22 -2.65 14.19 -5.02
N PRO A 23 -2.92 15.07 -4.05
CA PRO A 23 -1.87 15.56 -3.16
C PRO A 23 -1.89 14.74 -1.86
N PRO A 24 -1.37 13.49 -1.83
CA PRO A 24 -1.18 12.82 -0.56
C PRO A 24 -0.09 13.56 0.22
N PRO A 25 -0.10 13.44 1.56
CA PRO A 25 0.96 13.96 2.42
C PRO A 25 2.38 13.54 1.96
N ASP A 26 3.37 14.41 2.21
CA ASP A 26 4.76 14.23 1.72
C ASP A 26 5.40 12.90 2.15
N ASP A 27 5.05 12.37 3.33
CA ASP A 27 5.54 11.09 3.84
C ASP A 27 4.99 9.89 3.06
N ILE A 28 3.76 10.01 2.56
CA ILE A 28 3.13 9.03 1.66
C ILE A 28 3.78 9.10 0.28
N LEU A 29 4.05 10.30 -0.25
CA LEU A 29 4.76 10.47 -1.52
C LEU A 29 6.18 9.88 -1.45
N GLU A 30 6.92 10.17 -0.38
CA GLU A 30 8.27 9.67 -0.19
C GLU A 30 8.29 8.13 -0.13
N ALA A 31 7.31 7.52 0.54
CA ALA A 31 7.17 6.07 0.58
C ALA A 31 6.78 5.48 -0.79
N LEU A 32 5.84 6.08 -1.50
CA LEU A 32 5.34 5.55 -2.77
C LEU A 32 6.36 5.67 -3.92
N ILE A 33 7.11 6.77 -3.96
CA ILE A 33 8.06 7.08 -5.05
C ILE A 33 9.46 6.55 -4.71
N LEU A 34 9.94 6.79 -3.48
CA LEU A 34 11.32 6.52 -3.10
C LEU A 34 11.47 5.27 -2.22
N GLU A 35 10.37 4.64 -1.80
CA GLU A 35 10.34 3.56 -0.81
C GLU A 35 11.05 3.93 0.51
N LYS A 36 11.00 5.22 0.86
CA LYS A 36 11.68 5.81 2.02
C LYS A 36 10.70 6.47 2.98
N GLY A 37 11.25 7.13 3.99
CA GLY A 37 10.46 7.76 5.04
C GLY A 37 9.82 6.77 6.00
N THR A 38 8.98 7.29 6.88
CA THR A 38 8.26 6.53 7.92
C THR A 38 7.35 5.45 7.34
N MET A 39 6.80 5.70 6.15
CA MET A 39 5.87 4.79 5.46
C MET A 39 6.55 3.83 4.48
N GLY A 40 7.85 3.99 4.20
CA GLY A 40 8.59 3.13 3.26
C GLY A 40 8.72 1.68 3.73
N ALA A 41 9.11 1.46 4.99
CA ALA A 41 9.22 0.11 5.54
C ALA A 41 7.86 -0.62 5.63
N PRO A 42 6.77 -0.01 6.16
CA PRO A 42 5.43 -0.58 6.06
C PRO A 42 5.01 -0.94 4.63
N LEU A 43 5.27 -0.06 3.65
CA LEU A 43 4.96 -0.32 2.24
C LEU A 43 5.73 -1.53 1.69
N SER A 44 7.03 -1.62 1.98
CA SER A 44 7.87 -2.75 1.58
C SER A 44 7.36 -4.08 2.16
N ASN A 45 6.96 -4.09 3.43
CA ASN A 45 6.38 -5.27 4.06
C ASN A 45 5.06 -5.69 3.42
N VAL A 46 4.19 -4.74 3.07
CA VAL A 46 2.93 -5.05 2.37
C VAL A 46 3.21 -5.65 0.99
N LYS A 47 4.13 -5.05 0.22
CA LYS A 47 4.57 -5.58 -1.09
C LYS A 47 5.12 -7.01 -0.98
N ALA A 48 5.97 -7.26 0.01
CA ALA A 48 6.53 -8.59 0.25
C ALA A 48 5.44 -9.61 0.63
N TYR A 49 4.45 -9.20 1.43
CA TYR A 49 3.31 -10.05 1.77
C TYR A 49 2.46 -10.39 0.54
N GLU A 50 2.12 -9.40 -0.29
CA GLU A 50 1.33 -9.58 -1.52
C GLU A 50 2.04 -10.51 -2.53
N LYS A 51 3.37 -10.45 -2.60
CA LYS A 51 4.20 -11.32 -3.47
C LYS A 51 4.51 -12.69 -2.86
N GLY A 52 4.14 -12.94 -1.61
CA GLY A 52 4.48 -14.18 -0.88
C GLY A 52 5.97 -14.31 -0.53
N GLU A 53 6.70 -13.19 -0.44
CA GLU A 53 8.14 -13.13 -0.13
C GLU A 53 8.40 -13.24 1.40
N TRP A 54 7.99 -14.36 2.00
CA TRP A 54 7.99 -14.56 3.46
C TRP A 54 9.34 -14.37 4.16
N LEU A 55 10.45 -14.56 3.45
CA LEU A 55 11.79 -14.33 4.00
C LEU A 55 12.02 -12.87 4.37
N GLN A 56 11.48 -11.93 3.60
CA GLN A 56 11.62 -10.49 3.85
C GLN A 56 10.80 -10.04 5.07
N LEU A 57 9.71 -10.75 5.37
CA LEU A 57 8.82 -10.47 6.51
C LEU A 57 9.33 -10.98 7.85
N LYS A 58 10.39 -11.80 7.88
CA LYS A 58 10.93 -12.39 9.12
C LYS A 58 11.36 -11.33 10.13
N SER A 59 11.78 -10.16 9.66
CA SER A 59 12.19 -9.02 10.49
C SER A 59 11.07 -8.49 11.38
N LEU A 60 9.80 -8.71 11.00
CA LEU A 60 8.63 -8.28 11.77
C LEU A 60 8.43 -9.09 13.05
N GLN A 61 9.01 -10.29 13.15
CA GLN A 61 8.83 -11.21 14.28
C GLN A 61 7.35 -11.53 14.58
N LEU A 62 6.50 -11.48 13.54
CA LEU A 62 5.08 -11.80 13.62
C LEU A 62 4.81 -13.18 13.01
N THR A 63 3.76 -13.84 13.48
CA THR A 63 3.31 -15.09 12.85
C THR A 63 2.65 -14.79 11.50
N PRO A 64 2.69 -15.73 10.53
CA PRO A 64 1.98 -15.56 9.26
C PRO A 64 0.47 -15.27 9.44
N GLY A 65 -0.16 -15.87 10.45
CA GLY A 65 -1.56 -15.63 10.80
C GLY A 65 -1.82 -14.18 11.19
N THR A 66 -0.96 -13.61 12.04
CA THR A 66 -1.04 -12.21 12.48
C THR A 66 -0.82 -11.23 11.33
N ILE A 67 0.15 -11.50 10.44
CA ILE A 67 0.40 -10.65 9.27
C ILE A 67 -0.83 -10.65 8.35
N ARG A 68 -1.42 -11.83 8.12
CA ARG A 68 -2.66 -11.97 7.35
C ARG A 68 -3.82 -11.20 7.98
N GLU A 69 -3.99 -11.29 9.29
CA GLU A 69 -5.05 -10.55 10.00
C GLU A 69 -4.90 -9.04 9.82
N PHE A 70 -3.70 -8.49 9.98
CA PHE A 70 -3.46 -7.07 9.73
C PHE A 70 -3.71 -6.66 8.28
N TYR A 71 -3.33 -7.52 7.32
CA TYR A 71 -3.60 -7.26 5.92
C TYR A 71 -5.10 -7.22 5.61
N VAL A 72 -5.87 -8.19 6.13
CA VAL A 72 -7.34 -8.22 5.98
C VAL A 72 -7.99 -6.99 6.63
N GLN A 73 -7.58 -6.64 7.86
CA GLN A 73 -8.08 -5.44 8.54
C GLN A 73 -7.80 -4.16 7.74
N ALA A 74 -6.63 -4.06 7.09
CA ALA A 74 -6.29 -2.92 6.26
C ALA A 74 -7.16 -2.83 5.00
N ILE A 75 -7.52 -3.97 4.39
CA ILE A 75 -8.49 -4.03 3.28
C ILE A 75 -9.88 -3.63 3.76
N ASP A 76 -10.34 -4.17 4.88
CA ASP A 76 -11.66 -3.85 5.42
C ASP A 76 -11.78 -2.37 5.78
N TRP A 77 -10.73 -1.80 6.36
CA TRP A 77 -10.63 -0.36 6.59
C TRP A 77 -10.75 0.41 5.28
N ALA A 78 -9.95 0.06 4.26
CA ALA A 78 -9.98 0.77 2.97
C ALA A 78 -11.36 0.71 2.31
N ASN A 79 -12.02 -0.45 2.35
CA ASN A 79 -13.37 -0.64 1.82
C ASN A 79 -14.41 0.20 2.56
N HIS A 80 -14.26 0.37 3.87
CA HIS A 80 -15.16 1.20 4.68
C HIS A 80 -15.10 2.69 4.30
N PHE A 81 -13.94 3.18 3.83
CA PHE A 81 -13.73 4.56 3.38
C PHE A 81 -13.90 4.74 1.86
N SER A 82 -14.22 3.68 1.11
CA SER A 82 -14.39 3.70 -0.35
C SER A 82 -15.74 4.22 -0.90
N PRO A 83 -16.83 4.50 -0.15
CA PRO A 83 -18.10 4.87 -0.79
C PRO A 83 -18.12 6.30 -1.36
N MET A 84 -16.98 6.97 -1.55
CA MET A 84 -16.87 8.32 -2.14
C MET A 84 -16.25 8.36 -3.56
N ILE A 85 -16.07 7.21 -4.23
CA ILE A 85 -15.49 7.16 -5.60
C ILE A 85 -16.54 6.81 -6.68
N ASP A 86 -17.79 6.52 -6.31
CA ASP A 86 -18.90 6.32 -7.25
C ASP A 86 -19.90 7.50 -7.20
N GLU A 87 -19.56 8.65 -7.77
CA GLU A 87 -20.57 9.63 -8.20
C GLU A 87 -20.17 10.23 -9.55
N PRO A 88 -20.83 9.86 -10.67
CA PRO A 88 -20.64 10.56 -11.93
C PRO A 88 -21.36 11.91 -11.88
N ALA A 89 -20.61 12.99 -12.15
CA ALA A 89 -21.14 14.32 -12.43
C ALA A 89 -21.91 14.39 -13.75
#